data_AF-A0A3G1RN99-F1
#
_entry.id   AF-A0A3G1RN99-F1
#
_cell.length_a   1.000
_cell.length_b   1.000
_cell.length_c   1.000
_cell.angle_alpha   90.00
_cell.angle_beta   90.00
_cell.angle_gamma   90.00
#
_symmetry.space_group_name_H-M   'P 1'
#
loop_
_entity.id
_entity.type
_entity.pdbx_description
1 polymer ?
#
loop_
_entity_poly.entity_id
_entity_poly.type
_entity_poly.pdbx_seq_one_letter_code
_entity_poly.pdbx_strand_id
1 'polypeptide(L)'
;MKWKIAAAVPLAVFVGLWIGNTSLFSRFPENKPLAIIAHRGQHQIFDRTNVESDTCTASLMLPPTHGYLENTISGMKAAFDAGADVVELDVHLTPDKQFAVFHDWTLDCRTDGKGVTEETPMNVLKTLDIGYGYTADGGRTFPFRGKAVGLMPTLPEGQQDL
;
A
#
# COMPACT_ATOMS: atom_id res chain seq x y z
N MET A 1 34.21 32.18 30.46
CA MET A 1 32.98 32.94 30.12
C MET A 1 32.59 32.81 28.64
N LYS A 2 33.53 32.92 27.68
CA LYS A 2 33.24 32.85 26.23
C LYS A 2 32.68 31.51 25.72
N TRP A 3 33.05 30.37 26.33
CA TRP A 3 32.55 29.04 25.90
C TRP A 3 31.08 28.79 26.25
N LYS A 4 30.57 29.36 27.35
CA LYS A 4 29.15 29.25 27.73
C LYS A 4 28.24 29.96 26.73
N ILE A 5 28.69 31.08 26.17
CA ILE A 5 27.98 31.81 25.10
C ILE A 5 28.07 31.04 23.77
N ALA A 6 29.24 30.46 23.47
CA ALA A 6 29.44 29.64 22.27
C ALA A 6 28.59 28.35 22.25
N ALA A 7 28.28 27.77 23.41
CA ALA A 7 27.39 26.60 23.52
C ALA A 7 25.89 26.96 23.58
N ALA A 8 25.54 28.19 23.98
CA ALA A 8 24.15 28.64 24.09
C ALA A 8 23.49 28.83 22.73
N VAL A 9 24.23 29.32 21.72
CA VAL A 9 23.69 29.56 20.37
C VAL A 9 23.27 28.25 19.67
N PRO A 10 24.11 27.20 19.60
CA PRO A 10 23.71 25.91 19.03
C PRO A 10 22.54 25.27 19.79
N LEU A 11 22.51 25.38 21.11
CA LEU A 11 21.41 24.86 21.93
C LEU A 11 20.10 25.59 21.61
N ALA A 12 20.14 26.92 21.48
CA ALA A 12 18.96 27.71 21.12
C ALA A 12 18.45 27.37 19.71
N VAL A 13 19.36 27.15 18.74
CA VAL A 13 18.99 26.71 17.39
C VAL A 13 18.36 25.32 17.43
N PHE A 14 18.96 24.37 18.15
CA PHE A 14 18.42 23.02 18.31
C PHE A 14 17.03 23.04 18.95
N VAL A 15 16.85 23.80 20.03
CA VAL A 15 15.55 23.96 20.69
C VAL A 15 14.54 24.62 19.75
N GLY A 16 14.94 25.64 18.99
CA GLY A 16 14.07 26.29 18.00
C GLY A 16 13.61 25.33 16.90
N LEU A 17 14.53 24.52 16.35
CA LEU A 17 14.21 23.47 15.38
C LEU A 17 13.29 22.41 16.00
N TRP A 18 13.57 22.00 17.23
CA TRP A 18 12.73 21.03 17.94
C TRP A 18 11.33 21.59 18.17
N ILE A 19 11.17 22.83 18.64
CA ILE A 19 9.86 23.46 18.84
C ILE A 19 9.10 23.59 17.50
N GLY A 20 9.80 23.93 16.41
CA GLY A 20 9.19 24.08 15.09
C GLY A 20 8.82 22.75 14.40
N ASN A 21 9.38 21.62 14.85
CA ASN A 21 9.17 20.30 14.24
C ASN A 21 8.44 19.31 15.18
N THR A 22 8.35 19.60 16.47
CA THR A 22 7.70 18.72 17.44
C THR A 22 6.19 18.67 17.26
N SER A 23 5.63 17.46 17.27
CA SER A 23 4.18 17.24 17.24
C SER A 23 3.52 17.45 18.61
N LEU A 24 4.29 17.80 19.66
CA LEU A 24 3.78 17.98 21.02
C LEU A 24 2.67 19.05 21.11
N PHE A 25 2.68 20.02 20.19
CA PHE A 25 1.69 21.09 20.12
C PHE A 25 0.63 20.88 19.02
N SER A 26 0.75 19.82 18.22
CA SER A 26 -0.26 19.46 17.23
C SER A 26 -1.50 18.93 17.95
N ARG A 27 -2.68 19.41 17.55
CA ARG A 27 -3.96 18.90 18.03
C ARG A 27 -4.74 18.34 16.86
N PHE A 28 -5.47 17.25 17.10
CA PHE A 28 -6.47 16.81 16.14
C PHE A 28 -7.55 17.90 16.02
N PRO A 29 -8.02 18.21 14.80
CA PRO A 29 -9.05 19.22 14.61
C PRO A 29 -10.34 18.82 15.33
N GLU A 30 -10.73 19.59 16.34
CA GLU A 30 -11.91 19.32 17.19
C GLU A 30 -13.24 19.35 16.41
N ASN A 31 -13.27 20.03 15.26
CA ASN A 31 -14.47 20.25 14.44
C ASN A 31 -14.46 19.50 13.10
N LYS A 32 -13.64 18.45 12.96
CA LYS A 32 -13.68 17.59 11.76
C LYS A 32 -14.09 16.16 12.16
N PRO A 33 -15.00 15.52 11.41
CA PRO A 33 -15.27 14.10 11.61
C PRO A 33 -13.99 13.30 11.36
N LEU A 34 -13.86 12.17 12.07
CA LEU A 34 -12.79 11.22 11.83
C LEU A 34 -12.94 10.68 10.40
N ALA A 35 -11.88 10.77 9.61
CA ALA A 35 -11.83 10.16 8.28
C ALA A 35 -11.30 8.73 8.38
N ILE A 36 -12.03 7.79 7.79
CA ILE A 36 -11.63 6.39 7.67
C ILE A 36 -10.87 6.21 6.36
N ILE A 37 -9.62 5.75 6.47
CA ILE A 37 -8.77 5.45 5.32
C ILE A 37 -8.71 3.92 5.17
N ALA A 38 -9.19 3.42 4.03
CA ALA A 38 -9.04 2.02 3.64
C ALA A 38 -7.68 1.83 2.95
N HIS A 39 -6.75 1.19 3.65
CA HIS A 39 -5.42 0.85 3.14
C HIS A 39 -5.55 -0.15 1.98
N ARG A 40 -5.20 0.27 0.76
CA ARG A 40 -5.29 -0.52 -0.49
C ARG A 40 -6.68 -1.00 -0.90
N GLY A 41 -7.72 -0.35 -0.40
CA GLY A 41 -9.11 -0.79 -0.55
C GLY A 41 -9.43 -2.06 0.25
N GLN A 42 -10.50 -2.77 -0.10
CA GLN A 42 -10.81 -4.04 0.54
C GLN A 42 -9.88 -5.15 0.02
N HIS A 43 -9.18 -5.83 0.92
CA HIS A 43 -8.20 -6.86 0.56
C HIS A 43 -8.16 -8.02 1.55
N GLN A 44 -7.46 -9.09 1.19
CA GLN A 44 -7.31 -10.27 2.05
C GLN A 44 -6.48 -9.93 3.29
N ILE A 45 -6.93 -10.40 4.45
CA ILE A 45 -6.17 -10.30 5.71
C ILE A 45 -5.18 -11.46 5.82
N PHE A 46 -4.08 -11.26 6.54
CA PHE A 46 -3.00 -12.24 6.68
C PHE A 46 -2.47 -12.29 8.13
N ASP A 47 -1.77 -13.36 8.48
CA ASP A 47 -1.12 -13.49 9.79
C ASP A 47 0.07 -12.52 9.90
N ARG A 48 0.07 -11.72 10.97
CA ARG A 48 1.05 -10.65 11.22
C ARG A 48 2.14 -11.04 12.23
N THR A 49 2.12 -12.27 12.74
CA THR A 49 2.98 -12.68 13.87
C THR A 49 4.48 -12.64 13.53
N ASN A 50 4.86 -13.02 12.30
CA ASN A 50 6.26 -13.09 11.85
C ASN A 50 6.42 -12.47 10.46
N VAL A 51 6.00 -11.21 10.30
CA VAL A 51 6.08 -10.48 9.03
C VAL A 51 7.26 -9.53 9.08
N GLU A 52 8.25 -9.78 8.22
CA GLU A 52 9.38 -8.90 7.94
C GLU A 52 9.10 -8.05 6.68
N SER A 53 10.00 -7.11 6.37
CA SER A 53 9.82 -6.17 5.26
C SER A 53 9.71 -6.83 3.87
N ASP A 54 10.30 -8.01 3.68
CA ASP A 54 10.35 -8.78 2.43
C ASP A 54 9.42 -10.00 2.44
N THR A 55 8.61 -10.16 3.50
CA THR A 55 7.70 -11.30 3.62
C THR A 55 6.57 -11.22 2.60
N CYS A 56 6.38 -12.29 1.83
CA CYS A 56 5.27 -12.38 0.90
C CYS A 56 3.94 -12.61 1.64
N THR A 57 3.21 -11.52 1.93
CA THR A 57 1.99 -11.58 2.74
C THR A 57 0.83 -12.30 2.04
N ALA A 58 0.82 -12.39 0.70
CA ALA A 58 -0.15 -13.21 -0.03
C ALA A 58 -0.06 -14.71 0.34
N SER A 59 1.15 -15.19 0.68
CA SER A 59 1.37 -16.59 1.12
C SER A 59 0.94 -16.88 2.56
N LEU A 60 0.61 -15.83 3.33
CA LEU A 60 0.22 -15.87 4.75
C LEU A 60 -1.23 -15.43 4.97
N MET A 61 -2.01 -15.36 3.90
CA MET A 61 -3.43 -14.99 3.94
C MET A 61 -4.20 -15.89 4.91
N LEU A 62 -5.16 -15.33 5.65
CA LEU A 62 -6.15 -16.12 6.39
C LEU A 62 -7.25 -16.61 5.44
N PRO A 63 -8.03 -17.65 5.79
CA PRO A 63 -9.11 -18.13 4.93
C PRO A 63 -10.01 -16.98 4.43
N PRO A 64 -10.22 -16.86 3.11
CA PRO A 64 -10.84 -15.67 2.53
C PRO A 64 -12.30 -15.55 2.94
N THR A 65 -12.72 -14.35 3.33
CA THR A 65 -14.12 -14.01 3.66
C THR A 65 -14.85 -13.26 2.54
N HIS A 66 -14.12 -12.77 1.54
CA HIS A 66 -14.63 -12.06 0.38
C HIS A 66 -13.70 -12.23 -0.84
N GLY A 67 -14.17 -11.79 -2.01
CA GLY A 67 -13.45 -11.90 -3.28
C GLY A 67 -12.45 -10.78 -3.61
N TYR A 68 -12.43 -9.69 -2.85
CA TYR A 68 -11.63 -8.51 -3.18
C TYR A 68 -10.13 -8.68 -2.93
N LEU A 69 -9.32 -8.09 -3.80
CA LEU A 69 -7.86 -8.05 -3.72
C LEU A 69 -7.37 -6.60 -3.60
N GLU A 70 -6.22 -6.42 -2.97
CA GLU A 70 -5.62 -5.10 -2.75
C GLU A 70 -5.35 -4.38 -4.08
N ASN A 71 -5.43 -3.05 -4.06
CA ASN A 71 -5.07 -2.20 -5.20
C ASN A 71 -5.90 -2.50 -6.48
N THR A 72 -7.07 -3.14 -6.35
CA THR A 72 -8.02 -3.36 -7.45
C THR A 72 -9.20 -2.39 -7.38
N ILE A 73 -9.72 -1.97 -8.54
CA ILE A 73 -10.90 -1.10 -8.60
C ILE A 73 -12.09 -1.69 -7.83
N SER A 74 -12.29 -3.01 -7.92
CA SER A 74 -13.35 -3.69 -7.17
C SER A 74 -13.18 -3.62 -5.66
N GLY A 75 -11.94 -3.75 -5.16
CA GLY A 75 -11.63 -3.62 -3.74
C GLY A 75 -11.75 -2.17 -3.27
N MET A 76 -11.36 -1.20 -4.10
CA MET A 76 -11.54 0.22 -3.81
C MET A 76 -13.03 0.59 -3.72
N LYS A 77 -13.87 0.15 -4.67
CA LYS A 77 -15.34 0.34 -4.61
C LYS A 77 -15.95 -0.27 -3.36
N ALA A 78 -15.58 -1.51 -3.05
CA ALA A 78 -16.08 -2.20 -1.87
C ALA A 78 -15.71 -1.48 -0.56
N ALA A 79 -14.56 -0.82 -0.50
CA ALA A 79 -14.17 -0.01 0.65
C ALA A 79 -15.05 1.24 0.81
N PHE A 80 -15.35 1.95 -0.30
CA PHE A 80 -16.29 3.08 -0.26
C PHE A 80 -17.70 2.63 0.11
N ASP A 81 -18.18 1.51 -0.45
CA ASP A 81 -19.49 0.93 -0.11
C ASP A 81 -19.57 0.53 1.38
N ALA A 82 -18.44 0.18 1.99
CA ALA A 82 -18.32 -0.11 3.42
C ALA A 82 -18.16 1.13 4.31
N GLY A 83 -18.12 2.34 3.74
CA GLY A 83 -18.08 3.61 4.45
C GLY A 83 -16.70 4.21 4.66
N ALA A 84 -15.69 3.80 3.88
CA ALA A 84 -14.40 4.49 3.86
C ALA A 84 -14.56 5.89 3.25
N ASP A 85 -13.90 6.90 3.83
CA ASP A 85 -13.85 8.26 3.28
C ASP A 85 -12.75 8.40 2.22
N VAL A 86 -11.68 7.63 2.38
CA VAL A 86 -10.49 7.64 1.53
C VAL A 86 -10.04 6.20 1.29
N VAL A 87 -9.57 5.93 0.08
CA VAL A 87 -8.82 4.71 -0.22
C VAL A 87 -7.37 5.10 -0.48
N GLU A 88 -6.46 4.48 0.27
CA GLU A 88 -5.03 4.54 -0.01
C GLU A 88 -4.68 3.47 -1.05
N LEU A 89 -3.65 3.75 -1.85
CA LEU A 89 -3.15 2.85 -2.88
C LEU A 89 -1.65 3.02 -3.05
N ASP A 90 -1.01 1.98 -3.56
CA ASP A 90 0.42 1.95 -3.85
C ASP A 90 0.64 2.12 -5.36
N VAL A 91 1.67 2.89 -5.75
CA VAL A 91 2.00 3.10 -7.17
C VAL A 91 3.47 2.90 -7.47
N HIS A 92 3.73 2.35 -8.66
CA HIS A 92 5.05 2.24 -9.27
C HIS A 92 5.07 2.94 -10.63
N LEU A 93 6.16 3.65 -10.94
CA LEU A 93 6.36 4.22 -12.27
C LEU A 93 7.03 3.19 -13.18
N THR A 94 6.36 2.83 -14.27
CA THR A 94 6.85 1.84 -15.24
C THR A 94 7.81 2.45 -16.27
N PRO A 95 8.59 1.63 -17.03
CA PRO A 95 9.50 2.13 -18.05
C PRO A 95 8.81 2.87 -19.20
N ASP A 96 7.55 2.52 -19.49
CA ASP A 96 6.68 3.18 -20.46
C ASP A 96 5.90 4.38 -19.88
N LYS A 97 6.34 4.89 -18.72
CA LYS A 97 5.86 6.10 -18.04
C LYS A 97 4.38 6.04 -17.66
N GLN A 98 3.91 4.88 -17.26
CA GLN A 98 2.59 4.71 -16.66
C GLN A 98 2.75 4.47 -15.14
N PHE A 99 1.73 4.85 -14.38
CA PHE A 99 1.67 4.53 -12.95
C PHE A 99 0.86 3.25 -12.78
N ALA A 100 1.54 2.14 -12.49
CA ALA A 100 0.91 0.88 -12.12
C ALA A 100 0.43 0.98 -10.67
N VAL A 101 -0.81 0.58 -10.39
CA VAL A 101 -1.34 0.51 -9.02
C VAL A 101 -1.08 -0.91 -8.49
N PHE A 102 -0.01 -1.07 -7.73
CA PHE A 102 0.48 -2.35 -7.22
C PHE A 102 1.44 -2.09 -6.06
N HIS A 103 1.42 -2.95 -5.04
CA HIS A 103 2.21 -2.74 -3.83
C HIS A 103 3.64 -3.31 -3.92
N ASP A 104 3.78 -4.54 -4.41
CA ASP A 104 5.03 -5.25 -4.21
C ASP A 104 6.12 -4.75 -5.17
N TRP A 105 7.33 -4.61 -4.63
CA TRP A 105 8.52 -4.27 -5.42
C TRP A 105 8.80 -5.30 -6.53
N THR A 106 8.54 -6.58 -6.27
CA THR A 106 8.66 -7.67 -7.24
C THR A 106 7.31 -8.32 -7.52
N LEU A 107 7.19 -8.87 -8.73
CA LEU A 107 5.96 -9.48 -9.23
C LEU A 107 5.67 -10.85 -8.59
N ASP A 108 6.70 -11.52 -8.08
CA ASP A 108 6.70 -12.91 -7.64
C ASP A 108 5.69 -13.25 -6.53
N CYS A 109 5.38 -12.29 -5.65
CA CYS A 109 4.61 -12.59 -4.44
C CYS A 109 3.12 -12.77 -4.73
N ARG A 110 2.54 -11.90 -5.56
CA ARG A 110 1.08 -11.88 -5.82
C ARG A 110 0.72 -12.34 -7.22
N THR A 111 1.67 -12.26 -8.17
CA THR A 111 1.39 -12.51 -9.58
C THR A 111 1.99 -13.82 -10.09
N ASP A 112 1.63 -14.19 -11.31
CA ASP A 112 2.27 -15.25 -12.09
C ASP A 112 3.54 -14.79 -12.83
N GLY A 113 3.88 -13.49 -12.73
CA GLY A 113 5.09 -12.89 -13.27
C GLY A 113 6.32 -13.04 -12.38
N LYS A 114 7.45 -12.55 -12.88
CA LYS A 114 8.77 -12.56 -12.23
C LYS A 114 9.50 -11.25 -12.49
N GLY A 115 10.31 -10.80 -11.54
CA GLY A 115 11.15 -9.60 -11.68
C GLY A 115 10.61 -8.37 -10.97
N VAL A 116 11.18 -7.21 -11.27
CA VAL A 116 10.88 -5.93 -10.60
C VAL A 116 9.72 -5.20 -11.28
N THR A 117 8.77 -4.69 -10.50
CA THR A 117 7.58 -4.00 -11.01
C THR A 117 7.95 -2.77 -11.83
N GLU A 118 8.86 -1.91 -11.32
CA GLU A 118 9.32 -0.68 -11.99
C GLU A 118 10.17 -0.92 -13.24
N GLU A 119 10.66 -2.14 -13.45
CA GLU A 119 11.42 -2.52 -14.65
C GLU A 119 10.53 -3.18 -15.71
N THR A 120 9.23 -3.35 -15.43
CA THR A 120 8.29 -4.05 -16.31
C THR A 120 7.30 -3.07 -16.96
N PRO A 121 7.20 -3.03 -18.30
CA PRO A 121 6.23 -2.17 -19.00
C PRO A 121 4.78 -2.49 -18.63
N MET A 122 3.91 -1.48 -18.60
CA MET A 122 2.54 -1.64 -18.15
C MET A 122 1.73 -2.59 -19.03
N ASN A 123 2.01 -2.65 -20.33
CA ASN A 123 1.34 -3.59 -21.23
C ASN A 123 1.60 -5.07 -20.85
N VAL A 124 2.74 -5.38 -20.22
CA VAL A 124 3.04 -6.70 -19.67
C VAL A 124 2.38 -6.86 -18.31
N LEU A 125 2.48 -5.86 -17.43
CA LEU A 125 1.83 -5.88 -16.12
C LEU A 125 0.32 -6.15 -16.21
N LYS A 126 -0.36 -5.57 -17.21
CA LYS A 126 -1.78 -5.81 -17.51
C LYS A 126 -2.12 -7.20 -18.02
N THR A 127 -1.15 -8.08 -18.24
CA THR A 127 -1.43 -9.48 -18.59
C THR A 127 -1.38 -10.41 -17.38
N LEU A 128 -0.84 -9.94 -16.25
CA LEU A 128 -0.57 -10.76 -15.08
C LEU A 128 -1.84 -11.03 -14.28
N ASP A 129 -1.86 -12.17 -13.59
CA ASP A 129 -2.88 -12.52 -12.60
C ASP A 129 -2.47 -12.04 -11.21
N ILE A 130 -3.00 -10.91 -10.76
CA ILE A 130 -2.66 -10.36 -9.43
C ILE A 130 -3.27 -11.15 -8.25
N GLY A 131 -4.02 -12.22 -8.52
CA GLY A 131 -4.54 -13.16 -7.52
C GLY A 131 -3.72 -14.44 -7.37
N TYR A 132 -2.61 -14.57 -8.10
CA TYR A 132 -1.93 -15.84 -8.28
C TYR A 132 -1.27 -16.41 -7.02
N GLY A 133 -0.66 -15.56 -6.20
CA GLY A 133 0.17 -15.97 -5.06
C GLY A 133 -0.58 -16.22 -3.75
N TYR A 134 -1.89 -15.93 -3.70
CA TYR A 134 -2.67 -15.98 -2.48
C TYR A 134 -2.97 -17.42 -2.03
N THR A 135 -2.53 -17.79 -0.84
CA THR A 135 -2.78 -19.09 -0.21
C THR A 135 -3.00 -18.93 1.29
N ALA A 136 -3.93 -19.70 1.86
CA ALA A 136 -4.17 -19.75 3.29
C ALA A 136 -3.75 -21.06 3.97
N ASP A 137 -3.21 -22.01 3.20
CA ASP A 137 -3.00 -23.38 3.66
C ASP A 137 -1.59 -23.91 3.35
N GLY A 138 -0.62 -23.00 3.23
CA GLY A 138 0.78 -23.33 2.95
C GLY A 138 1.04 -23.71 1.49
N GLY A 139 0.22 -23.22 0.55
CA GLY A 139 0.39 -23.44 -0.88
C GLY A 139 -0.26 -24.70 -1.41
N ARG A 140 -1.17 -25.32 -0.64
CA ARG A 140 -1.96 -26.48 -1.12
C ARG A 140 -3.09 -26.01 -2.03
N THR A 141 -3.68 -24.85 -1.75
CA THR A 141 -4.72 -24.23 -2.56
C THR A 141 -4.46 -22.75 -2.82
N PHE A 142 -4.96 -22.26 -3.96
CA PHE A 142 -4.84 -20.87 -4.39
C PHE A 142 -6.20 -20.36 -4.89
N PRO A 143 -7.07 -19.87 -3.99
CA PRO A 143 -8.48 -19.62 -4.31
C PRO A 143 -8.71 -18.50 -5.34
N PHE A 144 -7.71 -17.67 -5.63
CA PHE A 144 -7.81 -16.53 -6.54
C PHE A 144 -7.09 -16.70 -7.88
N ARG A 145 -6.35 -17.80 -8.08
CA ARG A 145 -5.70 -18.09 -9.37
C ARG A 145 -6.71 -18.13 -10.52
N GLY A 146 -6.37 -17.46 -11.60
CA GLY A 146 -7.17 -17.31 -12.82
C GLY A 146 -8.34 -16.33 -12.70
N LYS A 147 -8.55 -15.70 -11.54
CA LYS A 147 -9.71 -14.81 -11.30
C LYS A 147 -9.36 -13.33 -11.42
N ALA A 148 -8.09 -12.97 -11.37
CA ALA A 148 -7.64 -11.58 -11.41
C ALA A 148 -6.64 -11.29 -12.53
N VAL A 149 -6.74 -12.04 -13.63
CA VAL A 149 -5.95 -11.82 -14.85
C VAL A 149 -6.26 -10.44 -15.43
N GLY A 150 -5.22 -9.62 -15.56
CA GLY A 150 -5.28 -8.28 -16.14
C GLY A 150 -6.06 -7.25 -15.34
N LEU A 151 -6.26 -7.50 -14.04
CA LEU A 151 -6.94 -6.57 -13.14
C LEU A 151 -6.00 -5.56 -12.47
N MET A 152 -4.70 -5.53 -12.82
CA MET A 152 -3.77 -4.51 -12.36
C MET A 152 -4.10 -3.17 -13.05
N PRO A 153 -4.61 -2.16 -12.33
CA PRO A 153 -5.01 -0.91 -12.96
C PRO A 153 -3.82 0.03 -13.12
N THR A 154 -3.95 0.96 -14.05
CA THR A 154 -3.17 2.21 -14.02
C THR A 154 -3.82 3.22 -13.09
N LEU A 155 -3.06 4.19 -12.58
CA LEU A 155 -3.61 5.25 -11.72
C LEU A 155 -4.78 6.01 -12.37
N PRO A 156 -4.72 6.42 -13.66
CA PRO A 156 -5.86 7.08 -14.31
C PRO A 156 -7.12 6.21 -14.39
N GLU A 157 -7.00 4.88 -14.53
CA GLU A 157 -8.15 3.96 -14.53
C GLU A 157 -8.76 3.89 -13.13
N GLY A 158 -7.93 3.78 -12.09
CA GLY A 158 -8.39 3.84 -10.70
C GLY A 158 -9.18 5.10 -10.38
N GLN A 159 -8.77 6.26 -10.92
CA GLN A 159 -9.45 7.54 -10.67
C GLN A 159 -10.76 7.72 -11.47
N GLN A 160 -10.85 7.14 -12.66
CA GLN A 160 -12.03 7.29 -13.53
C GLN A 160 -13.19 6.38 -13.13
N ASP A 161 -12.87 5.23 -12.55
CA ASP A 161 -13.84 4.18 -12.28
C ASP A 161 -14.43 4.20 -10.87
N LEU A 162 -13.95 5.08 -9.98
CA LEU A 162 -14.45 5.30 -8.61
C LEU A 162 -15.49 6.42 -8.54
#